data_AF-A0A7X2PAU3-F1
#
_entry.id   AF-A0A7X2PAU3-F1
#
_cell.length_a   1.000
_cell.length_b   1.000
_cell.length_c   1.000
_cell.angle_alpha   90.00
_cell.angle_beta   90.00
_cell.angle_gamma   90.00
#
_symmetry.space_group_name_H-M   'P 1'
#
loop_
_entity.id
_entity.type
_entity.pdbx_description
1 polymer ?
#
loop_
_entity_poly.entity_id
_entity_poly.type
_entity_poly.pdbx_seq_one_letter_code
_entity_poly.pdbx_strand_id
1 'polypeptide(L)'
;MHDKDPRPPPNSAYHAGAEFLIQGDYPLKLHKSYTDQVALLKSRGLIIHDEFQAAKVLETVNYYRLSGYLHEFKKNGEDCYIDGLSFEKVLALYHFDAKLTRVLMYALEDVEESLKTRFSYVNISREKHQCYAKEHQ
;
A
#
# COMPACT_ATOMS: atom_id res chain seq x y z
N MET A 1 -27.58 0.01 -16.79
CA MET A 1 -27.01 1.17 -16.07
C MET A 1 -25.51 0.96 -16.00
N HIS A 2 -24.84 1.29 -17.10
CA HIS A 2 -23.42 1.06 -17.32
C HIS A 2 -22.70 2.37 -17.09
N ASP A 3 -21.73 2.38 -16.19
CA ASP A 3 -20.64 3.34 -16.26
C ASP A 3 -19.33 2.56 -16.39
N LYS A 4 -19.00 2.21 -17.63
CA LYS A 4 -17.67 1.74 -17.99
C LYS A 4 -16.83 2.99 -18.21
N ASP A 5 -16.17 3.47 -17.16
CA ASP A 5 -15.12 4.50 -17.25
C ASP A 5 -14.06 4.01 -18.25
N PRO A 6 -13.77 4.74 -19.35
CA PRO A 6 -12.80 4.30 -20.34
C PRO A 6 -11.40 4.40 -19.75
N ARG A 7 -10.88 3.29 -19.22
CA ARG A 7 -9.46 3.19 -18.88
C ARG A 7 -8.63 3.48 -20.14
N PRO A 8 -7.67 4.44 -20.11
CA PRO A 8 -6.79 4.67 -21.23
C PRO A 8 -5.93 3.41 -21.47
N PRO A 9 -5.65 3.05 -22.74
CA PRO A 9 -4.91 1.85 -23.08
C PRO A 9 -3.48 1.91 -22.51
N PRO A 10 -2.92 0.78 -22.05
CA PRO A 10 -1.70 0.76 -21.23
C PRO A 10 -0.43 1.32 -21.88
N ASN A 11 -0.43 1.56 -23.20
CA ASN A 11 0.79 1.80 -23.96
C ASN A 11 0.97 3.23 -24.51
N SER A 12 0.12 4.21 -24.19
CA SER A 12 0.33 5.61 -24.62
C SER A 12 1.13 6.47 -23.61
N ALA A 13 1.58 5.88 -22.50
CA ALA A 13 2.06 6.61 -21.32
C ALA A 13 3.49 7.18 -21.41
N TYR A 14 4.31 6.80 -22.39
CA TYR A 14 5.75 7.15 -22.36
C TYR A 14 6.16 8.31 -23.29
N HIS A 15 5.36 8.67 -24.30
CA HIS A 15 5.74 9.73 -25.25
C HIS A 15 4.79 10.94 -25.28
N ALA A 16 3.58 10.85 -24.71
CA ALA A 16 2.59 11.93 -24.72
C ALA A 16 2.17 12.40 -23.31
N GLY A 17 2.92 12.00 -22.27
CA GLY A 17 2.49 12.19 -20.88
C GLY A 17 2.48 13.63 -20.40
N ALA A 18 3.36 14.50 -20.91
CA ALA A 18 3.44 15.89 -20.43
C ALA A 18 2.41 16.81 -21.11
N GLU A 19 2.18 16.68 -22.41
CA GLU A 19 1.20 17.50 -23.15
C GLU A 19 -0.24 17.15 -22.79
N PHE A 20 -0.54 15.87 -22.56
CA PHE A 20 -1.90 15.40 -22.29
C PHE A 20 -2.46 15.85 -20.93
N LEU A 21 -1.60 16.09 -19.94
CA LEU A 21 -2.02 16.53 -18.60
C LEU A 21 -2.39 18.02 -18.53
N ILE A 22 -2.01 18.84 -19.52
CA ILE A 22 -2.20 20.31 -19.48
C ILE A 22 -3.52 20.73 -20.14
N GLN A 23 -4.10 19.91 -21.01
CA GLN A 23 -5.27 20.28 -21.83
C GLN A 23 -6.59 19.58 -21.47
N GLY A 24 -6.59 18.64 -20.53
CA GLY A 24 -7.81 17.94 -20.11
C GLY A 24 -8.30 18.42 -18.75
N ASP A 25 -9.51 18.96 -18.69
CA ASP A 25 -10.31 19.10 -17.47
C ASP A 25 -10.60 17.70 -16.90
N TYR A 26 -9.59 17.09 -16.28
CA TYR A 26 -9.76 15.88 -15.51
C TYR A 26 -10.30 16.30 -14.15
N PRO A 27 -11.59 16.03 -13.84
CA PRO A 27 -12.05 16.23 -12.49
C PRO A 27 -11.20 15.31 -11.61
N LEU A 28 -10.35 15.91 -10.76
CA LEU A 28 -9.67 15.20 -9.69
C LEU A 28 -10.74 14.35 -9.01
N LYS A 29 -10.59 13.02 -9.08
CA LYS A 29 -11.61 12.08 -8.58
C LYS A 29 -11.95 12.48 -7.16
N LEU A 30 -13.16 12.99 -6.96
CA LEU A 30 -13.58 13.56 -5.70
C LEU A 30 -13.52 12.44 -4.65
N HIS A 31 -12.77 12.68 -3.57
CA HIS A 31 -12.69 11.72 -2.48
C HIS A 31 -14.09 11.54 -1.90
N LYS A 32 -14.61 10.31 -1.95
CA LYS A 32 -15.87 9.97 -1.29
C LYS A 32 -15.74 10.25 0.19
N SER A 33 -16.78 10.81 0.82
CA SER A 33 -16.82 10.95 2.29
C SER A 33 -16.61 9.60 2.96
N TYR A 34 -16.08 9.57 4.18
CA TYR A 34 -15.91 8.32 4.93
C TYR A 34 -17.25 7.58 5.11
N THR A 35 -18.35 8.31 5.29
CA THR A 35 -19.71 7.75 5.33
C THR A 35 -20.09 7.07 4.01
N ASP A 36 -19.73 7.68 2.88
CA ASP A 36 -20.01 7.13 1.54
C ASP A 36 -19.15 5.90 1.27
N GLN A 37 -17.92 5.86 1.81
CA GLN A 37 -17.05 4.70 1.75
C GLN A 37 -17.63 3.53 2.55
N VAL A 38 -18.15 3.79 3.76
CA VAL A 38 -18.88 2.78 4.57
C VAL A 38 -20.10 2.27 3.80
N ALA A 39 -20.89 3.17 3.22
CA ALA A 39 -22.08 2.80 2.43
C ALA A 39 -21.70 1.94 1.20
N LEU A 40 -20.60 2.26 0.51
CA LEU A 40 -20.07 1.47 -0.60
C LEU A 40 -19.62 0.07 -0.16
N LEU A 41 -19.00 -0.05 1.01
CA LEU A 41 -18.59 -1.35 1.55
C LEU A 41 -19.81 -2.21 1.89
N LYS A 42 -20.85 -1.62 2.49
CA LYS A 42 -22.12 -2.31 2.77
C LYS A 42 -22.84 -2.74 1.49
N SER A 43 -22.90 -1.88 0.48
CA SER A 43 -23.58 -2.21 -0.78
C SER A 43 -22.93 -3.37 -1.53
N ARG A 44 -21.63 -3.61 -1.31
CA ARG A 44 -20.87 -4.76 -1.81
C ARG A 44 -21.00 -6.02 -0.95
N GLY A 45 -21.81 -6.00 0.11
CA GLY A 45 -22.07 -7.16 0.96
C GLY A 45 -21.18 -7.27 2.21
N LEU A 46 -20.43 -6.22 2.57
CA LEU A 46 -19.67 -6.21 3.82
C LEU A 46 -20.62 -5.97 5.00
N ILE A 47 -20.55 -6.85 6.00
CA ILE A 47 -21.31 -6.69 7.24
C ILE A 47 -20.58 -5.66 8.12
N ILE A 48 -21.27 -4.56 8.42
CA ILE A 48 -20.77 -3.49 9.28
C ILE A 48 -21.78 -3.30 10.40
N HIS A 49 -21.39 -3.60 11.64
CA HIS A 49 -22.27 -3.48 12.80
C HIS A 49 -22.37 -2.03 13.31
N ASP A 50 -21.25 -1.31 13.30
CA ASP A 50 -21.17 0.08 13.72
C ASP A 50 -20.56 0.94 12.60
N GLU A 51 -21.42 1.65 11.88
CA GLU A 51 -21.02 2.50 10.75
C GLU A 51 -20.20 3.72 11.19
N PHE A 52 -20.44 4.25 12.39
CA PHE A 52 -19.71 5.39 12.90
C PHE A 52 -18.27 5.00 13.23
N GLN A 53 -18.09 3.86 13.90
CA GLN A 53 -16.77 3.31 14.16
C GLN A 53 -16.06 2.91 12.87
N ALA A 54 -16.76 2.33 11.91
CA ALA A 54 -16.17 2.00 10.61
C ALA A 54 -15.68 3.25 9.87
N ALA A 55 -16.44 4.35 9.87
CA ALA A 55 -16.01 5.61 9.27
C ALA A 55 -14.75 6.17 9.94
N LYS A 56 -14.69 6.15 11.28
CA LYS A 56 -13.51 6.58 12.05
C LYS A 56 -12.27 5.71 11.80
N VAL A 57 -12.48 4.41 11.61
CA VAL A 57 -11.41 3.50 11.20
C VAL A 57 -10.93 3.82 9.77
N LEU A 58 -11.85 4.11 8.84
CA LEU A 58 -11.48 4.47 7.47
C LEU A 58 -10.75 5.82 7.38
N GLU A 59 -11.03 6.74 8.30
CA GLU A 59 -10.27 7.98 8.47
C GLU A 59 -8.79 7.71 8.82
N THR A 60 -8.54 6.76 9.72
CA THR A 60 -7.18 6.47 10.21
C THR A 60 -6.40 5.49 9.33
N VAL A 61 -7.04 4.41 8.87
CA VAL A 61 -6.40 3.34 8.09
C VAL A 61 -6.38 3.65 6.59
N ASN A 62 -7.27 4.53 6.12
CA ASN A 62 -7.55 4.82 4.72
C ASN A 62 -8.21 3.64 3.97
N TYR A 63 -9.33 3.93 3.29
CA TYR A 63 -10.06 2.97 2.46
C TYR A 63 -9.16 2.20 1.48
N TYR A 64 -8.18 2.85 0.83
CA TYR A 64 -7.34 2.17 -0.16
C TYR A 64 -6.50 1.03 0.44
N ARG A 65 -5.97 1.21 1.67
CA ARG A 65 -5.24 0.13 2.36
C ARG A 65 -6.18 -1.03 2.66
N LEU A 66 -7.33 -0.73 3.26
CA LEU A 66 -8.30 -1.76 3.64
C LEU A 66 -8.86 -2.50 2.41
N SER A 67 -9.05 -1.78 1.29
CA SER A 67 -9.53 -2.33 0.02
C SER A 67 -8.59 -3.37 -0.59
N GLY A 68 -7.29 -3.29 -0.30
CA GLY A 68 -6.32 -4.30 -0.68
C GLY A 68 -6.61 -5.65 -0.01
N TYR A 69 -6.85 -5.63 1.31
CA TYR A 69 -7.20 -6.86 2.06
C TYR A 69 -8.57 -7.41 1.66
N LEU A 70 -9.50 -6.53 1.27
CA LEU A 70 -10.83 -6.91 0.78
C LEU A 70 -10.80 -7.58 -0.60
N HIS A 71 -9.72 -7.41 -1.38
CA HIS A 71 -9.62 -7.95 -2.73
C HIS A 71 -9.72 -9.48 -2.75
N GLU A 72 -9.05 -10.14 -1.82
CA GLU A 72 -9.02 -11.60 -1.67
C GLU A 72 -10.38 -12.20 -1.27
N PHE A 73 -11.28 -11.37 -0.75
CA PHE A 73 -12.62 -11.80 -0.32
C PHE A 73 -13.71 -11.49 -1.34
N LYS A 74 -13.36 -11.08 -2.57
CA LYS A 74 -14.33 -10.88 -3.64
C LYS A 74 -14.78 -12.20 -4.23
N LYS A 75 -16.06 -12.29 -4.60
CA LYS A 75 -16.58 -13.42 -5.39
C LYS A 75 -16.02 -13.33 -6.82
N ASN A 76 -15.68 -14.47 -7.41
CA ASN A 76 -15.07 -14.52 -8.75
C ASN A 76 -15.94 -13.81 -9.79
N GLY A 77 -15.39 -12.75 -10.40
CA GLY A 77 -16.07 -12.00 -11.46
C GLY A 77 -17.09 -10.97 -10.98
N GLU A 78 -17.28 -10.79 -9.66
CA GLU A 78 -18.22 -9.84 -9.08
C GLU A 78 -17.49 -8.77 -8.24
N ASP A 79 -18.11 -7.60 -8.07
CA ASP A 79 -17.62 -6.56 -7.15
C ASP A 79 -18.17 -6.73 -5.72
N CYS A 80 -18.79 -7.89 -5.44
CA CYS A 80 -19.38 -8.26 -4.17
C CYS A 80 -18.43 -9.16 -3.35
N TYR A 81 -18.52 -9.05 -2.03
CA TYR A 81 -17.75 -9.86 -1.10
C TYR A 81 -18.41 -11.21 -0.82
N ILE A 82 -17.62 -12.17 -0.29
CA ILE A 82 -18.14 -13.45 0.20
C ILE A 82 -19.16 -13.25 1.33
N ASP A 83 -20.09 -14.21 1.44
CA ASP A 83 -21.14 -14.15 2.45
C ASP A 83 -20.57 -14.29 3.86
N GLY A 84 -21.05 -13.46 4.79
CA GLY A 84 -20.60 -13.48 6.18
C GLY A 84 -19.28 -12.71 6.44
N LEU A 85 -18.75 -11.97 5.46
CA LEU A 85 -17.58 -11.13 5.68
C LEU A 85 -17.95 -9.89 6.52
N SER A 86 -17.44 -9.83 7.73
CA SER A 86 -17.58 -8.68 8.62
C SER A 86 -16.39 -7.71 8.52
N PHE A 87 -16.66 -6.41 8.62
CA PHE A 87 -15.62 -5.37 8.65
C PHE A 87 -14.60 -5.59 9.76
N GLU A 88 -15.04 -6.03 10.94
CA GLU A 88 -14.19 -6.29 12.10
C GLU A 88 -13.16 -7.40 11.82
N LYS A 89 -13.53 -8.41 11.02
CA LYS A 89 -12.63 -9.49 10.61
C LYS A 89 -11.54 -9.00 9.66
N VAL A 90 -11.89 -8.15 8.71
CA VAL A 90 -10.93 -7.53 7.79
C VAL A 90 -10.00 -6.58 8.55
N LEU A 91 -10.55 -5.82 9.48
CA LEU A 91 -9.77 -4.93 10.35
C LEU A 91 -8.80 -5.71 11.25
N ALA A 92 -9.22 -6.84 11.81
CA ALA A 92 -8.35 -7.72 12.59
C ALA A 92 -7.20 -8.28 11.75
N LEU A 93 -7.47 -8.66 10.49
CA LEU A 93 -6.43 -9.11 9.55
C LEU A 93 -5.42 -8.00 9.27
N TYR A 94 -5.89 -6.78 9.01
CA TYR A 94 -5.02 -5.61 8.84
C TYR A 94 -4.14 -5.36 10.07
N HIS A 95 -4.72 -5.40 11.28
CA HIS A 95 -3.96 -5.19 12.52
C HIS A 95 -2.92 -6.28 12.77
N PHE A 96 -3.26 -7.52 12.45
CA PHE A 96 -2.32 -8.65 12.53
C PHE A 96 -1.11 -8.42 11.62
N ASP A 97 -1.34 -8.06 10.36
CA ASP A 97 -0.29 -7.82 9.37
C ASP A 97 0.59 -6.61 9.74
N ALA A 98 -0.03 -5.52 10.21
CA ALA A 98 0.70 -4.35 10.70
C ALA A 98 1.58 -4.69 11.92
N LYS A 99 1.09 -5.55 12.82
CA LYS A 99 1.87 -6.02 13.97
C LYS A 99 3.02 -6.93 13.53
N LEU A 100 2.78 -7.84 12.59
CA LEU A 100 3.79 -8.74 12.04
C LEU A 100 4.93 -7.93 11.38
N THR A 101 4.58 -6.97 10.52
CA THR A 101 5.54 -6.09 9.86
C THR A 101 6.38 -5.34 10.90
N ARG A 102 5.77 -4.83 11.97
CA ARG A 102 6.50 -4.13 13.03
C ARG A 102 7.53 -5.04 13.71
N VAL A 103 7.16 -6.27 14.05
CA VAL A 103 8.09 -7.25 14.65
C VAL A 103 9.23 -7.58 13.69
N LEU A 104 8.91 -7.77 12.41
CA LEU A 104 9.91 -8.07 11.39
C LEU A 104 10.90 -6.90 11.21
N MET A 105 10.42 -5.66 11.20
CA MET A 105 11.29 -4.48 11.11
C MET A 105 12.27 -4.41 12.28
N TYR A 106 11.81 -4.69 13.51
CA TYR A 106 12.72 -4.75 14.66
C TYR A 106 13.80 -5.83 14.50
N ALA A 107 13.45 -7.02 14.02
CA ALA A 107 14.44 -8.08 13.79
C ALA A 107 15.41 -7.74 12.66
N LEU A 108 14.95 -7.02 11.62
CA LEU A 108 15.79 -6.58 10.51
C LEU A 108 16.75 -5.45 10.91
N GLU A 109 16.39 -4.63 11.90
CA GLU A 109 17.22 -3.55 12.41
C GLU A 109 18.56 -4.09 12.96
N ASP A 110 18.54 -5.15 13.77
CA ASP A 110 19.74 -5.79 14.32
C ASP A 110 20.66 -6.37 13.22
N VAL A 111 20.03 -6.96 12.19
CA VAL A 111 20.73 -7.52 11.03
C VAL A 111 21.36 -6.40 10.21
N GLU A 112 20.64 -5.29 9.98
CA GLU A 112 21.14 -4.13 9.27
C GLU A 112 22.34 -3.51 9.99
N GLU A 113 22.25 -3.32 11.31
CA GLU A 113 23.35 -2.76 12.11
C GLU A 113 24.60 -3.63 12.00
N SER A 114 24.44 -4.96 12.19
CA SER A 114 25.53 -5.92 12.08
C SER A 114 26.21 -5.92 10.71
N LEU A 115 25.40 -5.85 9.64
CA LEU A 115 25.91 -5.79 8.27
C LEU A 115 26.65 -4.48 8.02
N LYS A 116 26.09 -3.34 8.45
CA LYS A 116 26.67 -2.01 8.29
C LYS A 116 28.06 -1.93 8.92
N THR A 117 28.23 -2.43 10.14
CA THR A 117 29.53 -2.49 10.81
C THR A 117 30.55 -3.33 10.04
N ARG A 118 30.13 -4.50 9.54
CA ARG A 118 31.01 -5.40 8.77
C ARG A 118 31.43 -4.78 7.44
N PHE A 119 30.51 -4.13 6.73
CA PHE A 119 30.83 -3.40 5.50
C PHE A 119 31.82 -2.27 5.76
N SER A 120 31.60 -1.45 6.79
CA SER A 120 32.55 -0.39 7.18
C SER A 120 33.94 -0.94 7.49
N TYR A 121 34.04 -2.03 8.26
CA TYR A 121 35.34 -2.64 8.59
C TYR A 121 36.08 -3.15 7.35
N VAL A 122 35.39 -3.90 6.47
CA VAL A 122 36.00 -4.42 5.25
C VAL A 122 36.46 -3.27 4.35
N ASN A 123 35.65 -2.23 4.16
CA ASN A 123 36.01 -1.11 3.30
C ASN A 123 37.18 -0.29 3.84
N ILE A 124 37.20 0.03 5.13
CA ILE A 124 38.32 0.74 5.78
C ILE A 124 39.61 -0.09 5.72
N SER A 125 39.52 -1.40 5.92
CA SER A 125 40.70 -2.27 5.85
C SER A 125 41.30 -2.32 4.45
N ARG A 126 40.47 -2.33 3.40
CA ARG A 126 40.92 -2.28 2.00
C ARG A 126 41.59 -0.96 1.62
N GLU A 127 41.07 0.17 2.09
CA GLU A 127 41.69 1.48 1.86
C GLU A 127 43.06 1.59 2.54
N LYS A 128 43.19 1.11 3.78
CA LYS A 128 44.50 1.06 4.46
C LYS A 128 45.52 0.23 3.66
N HIS A 129 45.14 -0.97 3.21
CA HIS A 129 46.02 -1.81 2.39
C HIS A 129 46.38 -1.17 1.03
N GLN A 130 45.48 -0.39 0.41
CA GLN A 130 45.77 0.35 -0.82
C GLN A 130 46.66 1.59 -0.61
N CYS A 131 46.55 2.29 0.52
CA CYS A 131 47.45 3.40 0.87
C CYS A 131 48.88 2.91 1.16
N TYR A 132 49.04 1.84 1.94
CA TYR A 132 50.35 1.24 2.21
C TYR A 132 51.04 0.72 0.93
N ALA A 133 50.28 0.22 -0.04
CA ALA A 133 50.83 -0.22 -1.32
C ALA A 133 51.24 0.94 -2.26
N LYS A 134 50.72 2.15 -2.05
CA LYS A 134 51.06 3.35 -2.85
C LYS A 134 52.17 4.20 -2.24
N GLU A 135 52.44 4.10 -0.95
CA GLU A 135 53.55 4.82 -0.27
C GLU A 135 54.91 4.13 -0.40
N HIS A 136 54.95 2.88 -0.87
CA HIS A 136 56.18 2.09 -1.06
C HIS A 136 56.49 1.79 -2.55
N GLN A 137 56.06 2.66 -3.46
CA GLN A 137 56.38 2.61 -4.89
C GLN A 137 56.89 3.98 -5.35
#